data_AF-A0A962QMJ8-F1
#
_entry.id   AF-A0A962QMJ8-F1
#
_cell.length_a   1.000
_cell.length_b   1.000
_cell.length_c   1.000
_cell.angle_alpha   90.00
_cell.angle_beta   90.00
_cell.angle_gamma   90.00
#
_symmetry.space_group_name_H-M   'P 1'
#
loop_
_entity.id
_entity.type
_entity.pdbx_description
1 polymer ?
#
loop_
_entity_poly.entity_id
_entity_poly.type
_entity_poly.pdbx_seq_one_letter_code
_entity_poly.pdbx_strand_id
1 'polypeptide(L)' 'MGEILPFKPRKASERHRGNTLCRNGHHKWEVDKASVFDVKLGHLVTRYRCTRCGATKVSAD' A
#
# COMPACT_ATOMS: atom_id res chain seq x y z
N MET A 1 21.98 29.38 -7.85
CA MET A 1 21.71 28.54 -9.04
C MET A 1 20.56 27.62 -8.66
N GLY A 2 19.43 27.67 -9.37
CA GLY A 2 18.23 26.90 -8.99
C GLY A 2 18.14 25.60 -9.78
N GLU A 3 17.83 24.50 -9.11
CA GLU A 3 17.48 23.24 -9.80
C GLU A 3 16.15 23.43 -10.54
N ILE A 4 16.18 23.27 -11.87
CA ILE A 4 14.98 23.31 -12.70
C ILE A 4 14.29 21.95 -12.61
N LEU A 5 13.11 21.92 -12.00
CA LEU A 5 12.27 20.72 -11.95
C LEU A 5 11.63 20.49 -13.33
N PRO A 6 11.72 19.27 -13.90
CA PRO A 6 11.10 18.96 -15.17
C PRO A 6 9.57 18.89 -15.03
N PHE A 7 8.85 19.75 -15.77
CA PHE A 7 7.38 19.76 -15.82
C PHE A 7 6.78 18.67 -16.72
N LYS A 8 7.59 17.71 -17.17
CA LYS A 8 7.14 16.66 -18.07
C LYS A 8 6.13 15.75 -17.34
N PRO A 9 4.97 15.45 -17.94
CA PRO A 9 4.04 14.50 -17.35
C PRO A 9 4.73 13.14 -17.18
N ARG A 10 4.64 12.58 -15.97
CA ARG A 10 5.19 11.26 -15.63
C ARG A 10 4.67 10.20 -16.60
N LYS A 11 5.56 9.38 -17.14
CA LYS A 11 5.22 8.29 -18.07
C LYS A 11 4.31 7.29 -17.37
N ALA A 12 3.44 6.62 -18.12
CA ALA A 12 2.59 5.55 -17.59
C ALA A 12 3.40 4.43 -16.90
N SER A 13 4.61 4.14 -17.43
CA SER A 13 5.55 3.19 -16.83
C SER A 13 6.00 3.62 -15.42
N GLU A 14 6.20 4.92 -15.18
CA GLU A 14 6.57 5.45 -13.87
C GLU A 14 5.39 5.48 -12.90
N ARG A 15 4.18 5.71 -13.42
CA ARG A 15 2.94 5.67 -12.62
C ARG A 15 2.57 4.27 -12.17
N HIS A 16 2.94 3.24 -12.95
CA HIS A 16 2.56 1.85 -12.68
C HIS A 16 3.73 0.96 -12.26
N ARG A 17 4.93 1.54 -12.09
CA ARG A 17 6.12 0.81 -11.64
C ARG A 17 5.84 0.13 -10.30
N GLY A 18 5.89 -1.20 -10.29
CA GLY A 18 5.66 -2.02 -9.09
C GLY A 18 4.19 -2.30 -8.73
N ASN A 19 3.21 -1.74 -9.45
CA ASN A 19 1.78 -1.92 -9.13
C ASN A 19 1.04 -2.90 -10.07
N THR A 20 1.67 -3.34 -11.17
CA THR A 20 1.05 -4.27 -12.14
C THR A 20 0.59 -5.57 -11.49
N LEU A 21 1.42 -6.18 -10.64
CA LEU A 21 1.08 -7.42 -9.93
C LEU A 21 -0.07 -7.22 -8.93
N CYS A 22 -0.08 -6.10 -8.22
CA CYS A 22 -1.13 -5.80 -7.25
C CYS A 22 -2.48 -5.54 -7.90
N ARG A 23 -2.52 -4.99 -9.12
CA ARG A 23 -3.77 -4.82 -9.88
C ARG A 23 -4.42 -6.14 -10.27
N ASN A 24 -3.63 -7.19 -10.44
CA ASN A 24 -4.10 -8.54 -10.76
C ASN A 24 -4.37 -9.39 -9.50
N GLY A 25 -4.36 -8.78 -8.30
CA GLY A 25 -4.61 -9.48 -7.03
C GLY A 25 -3.36 -10.11 -6.37
N HIS A 26 -2.18 -10.01 -6.97
CA HIS A 26 -0.93 -10.54 -6.42
C HIS A 26 -0.26 -9.55 -5.46
N HIS A 27 -0.85 -9.41 -4.27
CA HIS A 27 -0.33 -8.55 -3.21
C HIS A 27 0.81 -9.22 -2.43
N LYS A 28 1.84 -8.45 -2.08
CA LYS A 28 2.85 -8.84 -1.09
C LYS A 28 2.44 -8.24 0.24
N TRP A 29 1.73 -9.02 1.03
CA TRP A 29 1.25 -8.62 2.35
C TRP A 29 2.39 -8.64 3.37
N GLU A 30 2.48 -7.57 4.15
CA GLU A 30 3.37 -7.45 5.30
C GLU A 30 2.51 -7.08 6.52
N VAL A 31 2.86 -7.61 7.70
CA VAL A 31 2.13 -7.32 8.93
C VAL A 31 2.42 -5.88 9.35
N ASP A 32 1.38 -5.09 9.47
CA ASP A 32 1.46 -3.75 10.04
C ASP A 32 1.57 -3.91 11.56
N LYS A 33 2.77 -3.67 12.10
CA LYS A 33 3.06 -3.82 13.54
C LYS A 33 2.32 -2.80 14.41
N ALA A 34 1.70 -1.80 13.79
CA ALA A 34 0.74 -0.92 14.43
C ALA A 34 -0.61 -1.67 14.56
N SER A 35 -0.68 -2.63 15.47
CA SER A 35 -1.93 -3.30 15.79
C SER A 35 -3.00 -2.28 16.19
N VAL A 36 -4.16 -2.32 15.54
CA VAL A 36 -5.27 -1.41 15.79
C VAL A 36 -6.36 -2.19 16.52
N PHE A 37 -6.89 -1.63 17.60
CA PHE A 37 -8.09 -2.15 18.22
C PHE A 37 -9.30 -1.82 17.33
N ASP A 38 -10.00 -2.83 16.83
CA ASP A 38 -11.17 -2.62 15.98
C ASP A 38 -12.40 -2.32 16.86
N VAL A 39 -12.88 -1.08 16.81
CA VAL A 39 -14.02 -0.62 17.63
C VAL A 39 -15.32 -1.36 17.31
N LYS A 40 -15.48 -1.84 16.08
CA LYS A 40 -16.71 -2.56 15.67
C LYS A 40 -16.69 -4.01 16.15
N LEU A 41 -15.52 -4.64 16.10
CA LEU A 41 -15.35 -6.04 16.49
C LEU A 41 -15.02 -6.21 17.99
N GLY A 42 -14.64 -5.13 18.67
CA GLY A 42 -14.36 -5.12 20.10
C GLY A 42 -13.08 -5.84 20.51
N HIS A 43 -12.16 -6.10 19.57
CA HIS A 43 -10.91 -6.80 19.83
C HIS A 43 -9.74 -6.28 18.97
N LEU A 44 -8.53 -6.68 19.33
CA LEU A 44 -7.31 -6.32 18.61
C LEU A 44 -7.23 -7.09 17.29
N VAL A 45 -7.09 -6.39 16.17
CA VAL A 45 -7.01 -7.02 14.84
C VAL A 45 -5.62 -6.91 14.25
N THR A 46 -5.26 -7.91 13.44
CA THR A 46 -4.01 -7.88 12.68
C THR A 46 -4.26 -7.25 11.31
N ARG A 47 -3.61 -6.12 11.05
CA ARG A 47 -3.66 -5.45 9.75
C ARG A 47 -2.47 -5.88 8.90
N TYR A 48 -2.74 -6.18 7.64
CA TYR A 48 -1.75 -6.44 6.62
C TYR A 48 -1.71 -5.27 5.66
N ARG A 49 -0.51 -4.80 5.32
CA ARG A 49 -0.28 -3.76 4.32
C ARG A 49 0.53 -4.32 3.17
N CYS A 50 0.10 -4.04 1.95
CA CYS A 50 0.85 -4.41 0.77
C CYS A 50 2.08 -3.51 0.62
N THR A 51 3.28 -4.08 0.56
CA THR A 51 4.53 -3.30 0.45
C THR A 51 4.68 -2.60 -0.91
N ARG A 52 3.93 -3.04 -1.93
CA ARG A 52 4.02 -2.53 -3.31
C ARG A 52 3.03 -1.39 -3.56
N CYS A 53 1.76 -1.60 -3.22
CA CYS A 53 0.68 -0.66 -3.53
C CYS A 53 0.09 0.05 -2.31
N GLY A 54 0.46 -0.36 -1.09
CA GLY A 54 -0.06 0.23 0.14
C GLY A 54 -1.49 -0.17 0.50
N ALA A 55 -2.16 -1.02 -0.30
CA ALA A 55 -3.47 -1.57 0.05
C ALA A 55 -3.43 -2.25 1.40
N THR A 56 -4.53 -2.22 2.16
CA THR A 56 -4.59 -2.83 3.48
C THR A 56 -5.71 -3.83 3.59
N LYS A 57 -5.42 -4.96 4.23
CA LYS A 57 -6.34 -6.04 4.55
C LYS A 57 -6.36 -6.21 6.06
N VAL A 58 -7.53 -6.40 6.65
CA VAL A 58 -7.67 -6.73 8.07
C VAL A 58 -8.10 -8.20 8.14
N SER A 59 -7.42 -9.00 8.96
CA SER A 59 -7.97 -10.28 9.41
C SER A 59 -8.32 -10.15 10.89
N ALA A 60 -9.55 -10.51 11.22
CA ALA A 60 -9.95 -10.86 12.57
C ALA A 60 -9.69 -12.35 12.72
N ASP A 61 -8.98 -12.73 13.77
CA ASP A 61 -8.79 -14.13 14.20
C ASP A 61 -9.83 -14.45 15.29
#